data_AF-A0AAD4TSY0-F1
#
_entry.id   AF-A0AAD4TSY0-F1
#
_cell.length_a   1.000
_cell.length_b   1.000
_cell.length_c   1.000
_cell.angle_alpha   90.00
_cell.angle_beta   90.00
_cell.angle_gamma   90.00
#
_symmetry.space_group_name_H-M   'P 1'
#
loop_
_entity.id
_entity.type
_entity.pdbx_description
1 polymer ?
#
loop_
_entity_poly.entity_id
_entity_poly.type
_entity_poly.pdbx_seq_one_letter_code
_entity_poly.pdbx_strand_id
1 'polypeptide(L)'
;MTDYCEEQRNELEALESIYPDSFTVLSENPPSFTITVTSEAGENDETVQITLKFTYSEKYPDDAPLYEIFAQLNLEDNDVADI
;
A
#
# COMPACT_ATOMS: atom_id res chain seq x y z
N MET A 1 -5.46 -17.63 -20.39
CA MET A 1 -4.79 -17.90 -19.10
C MET A 1 -4.10 -16.60 -18.76
N THR A 2 -4.69 -15.85 -17.84
CA THR A 2 -4.09 -14.61 -17.35
C THR A 2 -2.94 -15.02 -16.44
N ASP A 3 -1.72 -14.55 -16.73
CA ASP A 3 -0.54 -14.90 -15.94
C ASP A 3 -0.43 -13.91 -14.79
N TYR A 4 -1.22 -14.17 -13.74
CA TYR A 4 -1.36 -13.29 -12.57
C TYR A 4 -0.01 -12.95 -11.93
N CYS A 5 0.92 -13.91 -11.89
CA CYS A 5 2.26 -13.70 -11.36
C CYS A 5 3.07 -12.68 -12.17
N GLU A 6 2.92 -12.67 -13.50
CA GLU A 6 3.61 -11.72 -14.36
C GLU A 6 3.02 -10.32 -14.21
N GLU A 7 1.69 -10.19 -14.16
CA GLU A 7 1.03 -8.90 -13.92
C GLU A 7 1.39 -8.30 -12.56
N GLN A 8 1.35 -9.12 -11.50
CA GLN A 8 1.73 -8.70 -10.15
C GLN A 8 3.17 -8.18 -10.09
N ARG A 9 4.12 -8.85 -10.77
CA ARG A 9 5.51 -8.38 -10.81
C ARG A 9 5.64 -7.07 -11.58
N ASN A 10 5.05 -6.98 -12.77
CA ASN A 10 5.10 -5.77 -13.58
C ASN A 10 4.54 -4.56 -12.81
N GLU A 11 3.45 -4.75 -12.04
CA GLU A 11 2.89 -3.69 -11.21
C GLU A 11 3.82 -3.28 -10.07
N LEU A 12 4.43 -4.24 -9.36
CA LEU A 12 5.39 -3.94 -8.28
C LEU A 12 6.60 -3.15 -8.81
N GLU A 13 7.14 -3.54 -9.97
CA GLU A 13 8.24 -2.80 -10.61
C GLU A 13 7.84 -1.38 -11.00
N ALA A 14 6.60 -1.19 -11.47
CA ALA A 14 6.06 0.13 -11.76
C ALA A 14 5.89 0.97 -10.49
N LEU A 15 5.35 0.39 -9.41
CA LEU A 15 5.15 1.07 -8.13
C LEU A 15 6.47 1.47 -7.46
N GLU A 16 7.49 0.60 -7.51
CA GLU A 16 8.83 0.90 -7.01
C GLU A 16 9.45 2.09 -7.76
N SER A 17 9.18 2.21 -9.06
CA SER A 17 9.65 3.32 -9.89
C SER A 17 8.89 4.63 -9.64
N ILE A 18 7.58 4.56 -9.39
CA ILE A 18 6.73 5.73 -9.14
C ILE A 18 6.92 6.27 -7.72
N TYR A 19 7.11 5.37 -6.73
CA TYR A 19 7.17 5.69 -5.31
C TYR A 19 8.46 5.18 -4.64
N PRO A 20 9.66 5.54 -5.12
CA PRO A 20 10.92 4.96 -4.64
C PRO A 20 11.18 5.19 -3.13
N ASP A 21 10.68 6.31 -2.59
CA ASP A 21 10.84 6.65 -1.17
C ASP A 21 9.69 6.17 -0.28
N SER A 22 8.53 5.88 -0.85
CA SER A 22 7.29 5.57 -0.12
C SER A 22 6.85 4.11 -0.23
N PHE A 23 7.40 3.37 -1.19
CA PHE A 23 7.10 1.95 -1.43
C PHE A 23 8.19 1.05 -0.86
N THR A 24 7.80 -0.06 -0.26
CA THR A 24 8.76 -1.05 0.27
C THR A 24 8.20 -2.45 0.12
N VAL A 25 8.95 -3.34 -0.52
CA VAL A 25 8.59 -4.77 -0.62
C VAL A 25 8.88 -5.47 0.71
N LEU A 26 7.89 -6.21 1.23
CA LEU A 26 8.01 -7.00 2.46
C LEU A 26 8.29 -8.47 2.18
N SER A 27 7.59 -9.05 1.20
CA SER A 27 7.75 -10.45 0.82
C SER A 27 7.37 -10.66 -0.64
N GLU A 28 7.97 -11.67 -1.27
CA GLU A 28 7.68 -12.04 -2.66
C GLU A 28 6.71 -13.22 -2.76
N ASN A 29 6.44 -13.95 -1.66
CA ASN A 29 5.58 -15.13 -1.69
C ASN A 29 4.86 -15.41 -0.35
N PRO A 30 3.61 -14.97 -0.17
CA PRO A 30 2.81 -14.19 -1.12
C PRO A 30 3.38 -12.76 -1.30
N PRO A 31 3.23 -12.16 -2.50
CA PRO A 31 3.72 -10.82 -2.74
C PRO A 31 3.05 -9.84 -1.78
N SER A 32 3.84 -9.16 -0.96
CA SER A 32 3.37 -8.18 0.00
C SER A 32 4.32 -7.00 0.06
N PHE A 33 3.74 -5.82 0.17
CA PHE A 33 4.46 -4.55 0.15
C PHE A 33 3.71 -3.52 0.98
N THR A 34 4.42 -2.48 1.37
CA THR A 34 3.84 -1.32 2.05
C THR A 34 3.97 -0.08 1.21
N ILE A 35 2.95 0.76 1.25
CA ILE A 35 2.97 2.12 0.69
C ILE A 35 2.69 3.10 1.82
N THR A 36 3.57 4.07 1.96
CA THR A 36 3.41 5.19 2.88
C THR A 36 2.81 6.37 2.14
N VAL A 37 1.63 6.81 2.59
CA VAL A 37 0.93 7.99 2.06
C VAL A 37 0.96 9.06 3.14
N THR A 38 1.49 10.23 2.79
CA THR A 38 1.52 11.40 3.66
C THR A 38 0.62 12.47 3.06
N SER A 39 -0.26 13.06 3.87
CA SER A 39 -1.10 14.18 3.47
C SER A 39 -0.26 15.41 3.18
N GLU A 40 -0.80 16.33 2.40
CA GLU A 40 -0.24 17.68 2.36
C GLU A 40 -0.29 18.30 3.77
N ALA A 41 0.68 19.16 4.07
CA ALA A 41 0.73 19.89 5.31
C ALA A 41 -0.49 20.82 5.41
N GLY A 42 -1.28 20.64 6.47
CA GLY A 42 -2.42 21.49 6.76
C GLY A 42 -2.01 22.91 7.19
N GLU A 43 -3.00 23.73 7.54
CA GLU A 43 -2.80 25.13 7.93
C GLU A 43 -1.87 25.33 9.15
N ASN A 44 -1.66 24.29 9.96
CA ASN A 44 -0.76 24.29 11.13
C ASN A 44 0.56 23.54 10.90
N ASP A 45 0.96 23.27 9.65
CA ASP A 45 2.09 22.38 9.30
C ASP A 45 1.90 20.92 9.81
N GLU A 46 0.67 20.55 10.15
CA GLU A 46 0.33 19.19 10.58
C GLU A 46 0.19 18.29 9.34
N THR A 47 0.87 17.14 9.36
CA THR A 47 0.78 16.11 8.33
C THR A 47 0.27 14.82 8.93
N VAL A 48 -0.66 14.20 8.20
CA VAL A 48 -1.16 12.87 8.50
C VAL A 48 -0.39 11.88 7.65
N GLN A 49 0.02 10.76 8.25
CA GLN A 49 0.67 9.70 7.49
C GLN A 49 0.01 8.36 7.78
N ILE A 50 -0.22 7.58 6.74
CA ILE A 50 -0.70 6.21 6.84
C ILE A 50 0.22 5.29 6.04
N THR A 51 0.58 4.16 6.64
CA THR A 51 1.31 3.09 5.99
C THR A 51 0.34 1.94 5.78
N LEU A 52 -0.01 1.68 4.54
CA LEU A 52 -0.87 0.58 4.15
C LEU A 52 -0.01 -0.58 3.70
N LYS A 53 -0.30 -1.78 4.22
CA LYS A 53 0.30 -3.02 3.75
C LYS A 53 -0.70 -3.71 2.83
N PHE A 54 -0.25 -4.01 1.62
CA PHE A 54 -0.99 -4.77 0.64
C PHE A 54 -0.38 -6.17 0.52
N THR A 55 -1.24 -7.17 0.34
CA THR A 55 -0.86 -8.55 0.05
C THR A 55 -1.67 -9.03 -1.14
N TYR A 56 -0.98 -9.33 -2.25
CA TYR A 56 -1.63 -9.85 -3.44
C TYR A 56 -2.17 -11.25 -3.19
N SER A 57 -3.41 -11.46 -3.63
CA SER A 57 -4.02 -12.78 -3.68
C SER A 57 -3.50 -13.54 -4.91
N GLU A 58 -3.58 -14.87 -4.88
CA GLU A 58 -3.21 -15.71 -6.03
C GLU A 58 -4.04 -15.43 -7.29
N LYS A 59 -5.18 -14.75 -7.12
CA LYS A 59 -6.10 -14.37 -8.19
C LYS A 59 -6.07 -12.89 -8.51
N TYR A 60 -5.20 -12.09 -7.90
CA TYR A 60 -5.09 -10.67 -8.27
C TYR A 60 -4.57 -10.56 -9.72
N PRO A 61 -5.18 -9.75 -10.60
CA PRO A 61 -6.15 -8.68 -10.29
C PRO A 61 -7.65 -9.06 -10.36
N ASP A 62 -8.02 -10.31 -10.65
CA ASP A 62 -9.42 -10.78 -10.63
C ASP A 62 -10.04 -10.69 -9.21
N ASP A 63 -9.27 -10.95 -8.17
CA ASP A 63 -9.67 -10.80 -6.76
C ASP A 63 -8.91 -9.65 -6.11
N ALA A 64 -9.58 -8.89 -5.24
CA ALA A 64 -8.98 -7.72 -4.61
C ALA A 64 -7.78 -8.13 -3.73
N PRO A 65 -6.75 -7.28 -3.61
CA PRO A 65 -5.66 -7.54 -2.69
C PRO A 65 -6.16 -7.39 -1.26
N LEU A 66 -5.55 -8.12 -0.33
CA LEU A 66 -5.76 -7.88 1.09
C LEU A 66 -4.99 -6.61 1.47
N TYR A 67 -5.64 -5.72 2.20
CA TYR A 67 -5.00 -4.52 2.74
C TYR A 67 -5.21 -4.43 4.25
N GLU A 68 -4.21 -3.90 4.94
CA GLU A 68 -4.23 -3.66 6.37
C GLU A 68 -3.50 -2.35 6.69
N ILE A 69 -3.95 -1.65 7.72
CA ILE A 69 -3.25 -0.46 8.23
C ILE A 69 -2.06 -0.96 9.05
N PHE A 70 -0.85 -0.77 8.51
CA PHE A 70 0.38 -1.21 9.15
C PHE A 70 0.86 -0.19 10.20
N ALA A 71 0.73 1.10 9.88
CA ALA A 71 1.02 2.19 10.79
C ALA A 71 0.21 3.43 10.43
N GLN A 72 -0.07 4.25 11.43
CA GLN A 72 -0.69 5.55 11.26
C GLN A 72 0.02 6.56 12.17
N LEU A 73 0.22 7.78 11.67
CA LEU A 73 0.83 8.89 12.40
C LEU A 73 -0.12 10.08 12.30
N ASN A 74 -0.39 10.70 13.46
CA ASN A 74 -1.31 11.83 13.59
C ASN A 74 -2.75 11.53 13.09
N LEU A 75 -3.16 10.24 13.09
CA LEU A 75 -4.53 9.78 12.85
C LEU A 75 -5.09 9.20 14.14
N GLU A 76 -6.26 9.68 14.55
CA GLU A 76 -6.97 9.11 15.69
C GLU A 76 -7.74 7.84 15.25
N ASP A 77 -7.95 6.90 16.17
CA ASP A 77 -8.67 5.64 15.92
C ASP A 77 -10.11 5.86 15.39
N ASN A 78 -10.67 7.07 15.56
CA ASN A 78 -12.01 7.40 15.06
C ASN A 78 -12.01 7.64 13.54
N ASP A 79 -10.92 8.14 12.97
CA ASP A 79 -10.81 8.44 11.53
C ASP A 79 -10.63 7.17 10.69
N VAL A 80 -10.10 6.10 11.28
CA VAL A 80 -9.87 4.82 10.59
C VAL A 80 -11.07 3.88 10.61
N ALA A 81 -12.03 4.11 11.51
CA ALA A 81 -13.20 3.25 11.70
C ALA A 81 -14.34 3.49 10.68
N ASP A 82 -14.24 4.55 9.86
CA ASP A 82 -15.24 4.92 8.83
C ASP A 82 -14.80 4.60 7.39
N ILE A 83 -13.69 3.86 7.20
CA ILE A 83 -13.16 3.46 5.88
C ILE A 83 -13.77 2.14 5.40
#